data_AF-A0A1K1Q2B0-F1
#
_entry.id   AF-A0A1K1Q2B0-F1
#
_cell.length_a   1.000
_cell.length_b   1.000
_cell.length_c   1.000
_cell.angle_alpha   90.00
_cell.angle_beta   90.00
_cell.angle_gamma   90.00
#
_symmetry.space_group_name_H-M   'P 1'
#
loop_
_entity.id
_entity.type
_entity.pdbx_description
1 polymer ?
#
loop_
_entity_poly.entity_id
_entity_poly.type
_entity_poly.pdbx_seq_one_letter_code
_entity_poly.pdbx_strand_id
1 'polypeptide(L)'
;MARKYKQIHRKEIDFDIKDWEIIERRAEACHTDTTKYLRQVILNAKPTFYDMKEIAPLLNGMRIISNNINQIAKKANETNNIYAADIEKLQEECESLFLILNQSLSILRSTKV
;
A
#
# COMPACT_ATOMS: atom_id res chain seq x y z
N MET A 1 30.83 31.54 -30.19
CA MET A 1 29.83 31.08 -29.19
C MET A 1 29.72 29.56 -29.26
N ALA A 2 30.10 28.83 -28.20
CA ALA A 2 30.03 27.38 -28.17
C ALA A 2 28.58 26.92 -28.01
N ARG A 3 28.07 26.08 -28.93
CA ARG A 3 26.79 25.39 -28.76
C ARG A 3 26.92 24.44 -27.56
N LYS A 4 26.21 24.72 -26.47
CA LYS A 4 25.99 23.74 -25.40
C LYS A 4 25.23 22.57 -26.00
N TYR A 5 25.89 21.42 -26.16
CA TYR A 5 25.23 20.18 -26.57
C TYR A 5 24.20 19.78 -25.51
N LYS A 6 22.99 19.39 -25.97
CA LYS A 6 21.96 18.83 -25.10
C LYS A 6 22.51 17.53 -24.52
N GLN A 7 22.58 17.43 -23.19
CA GLN A 7 22.90 16.18 -22.53
C GLN A 7 21.69 15.23 -22.72
N ILE A 8 21.94 14.07 -23.32
CA ILE A 8 20.91 13.08 -23.64
C ILE A 8 21.28 11.77 -22.93
N HIS A 9 20.35 11.21 -22.17
CA HIS A 9 20.44 9.86 -21.63
C HIS A 9 19.63 8.90 -22.50
N ARG A 10 20.24 7.79 -22.94
CA ARG A 10 19.55 6.70 -23.64
C ARG A 10 19.26 5.58 -22.65
N LYS A 11 18.04 5.08 -22.66
CA LYS A 11 17.59 3.93 -21.87
C LYS A 11 16.82 2.99 -22.78
N GLU A 12 17.15 1.71 -22.73
CA GLU A 12 16.42 0.64 -23.41
C GLU A 12 15.53 -0.06 -22.38
N ILE A 13 14.32 -0.45 -22.82
CA ILE A 13 13.27 -1.05 -21.99
C ILE A 13 12.65 -2.17 -22.83
N ASP A 14 12.64 -3.38 -22.27
CA ASP A 14 11.99 -4.53 -22.89
C ASP A 14 10.60 -4.73 -22.26
N PHE A 15 9.64 -5.13 -23.09
CA PHE A 15 8.28 -5.46 -22.68
C PHE A 15 7.93 -6.88 -23.09
N ASP A 16 7.12 -7.55 -22.29
CA ASP A 16 6.46 -8.78 -22.73
C ASP A 16 5.50 -8.46 -23.89
N ILE A 17 5.25 -9.44 -24.76
CA ILE A 17 4.40 -9.27 -25.95
C ILE A 17 3.01 -8.78 -25.54
N LYS A 18 2.45 -9.31 -24.45
CA LYS A 18 1.12 -8.92 -23.95
C LYS A 18 1.08 -7.47 -23.47
N ASP A 19 2.13 -7.02 -22.79
CA ASP A 19 2.22 -5.64 -22.31
C ASP A 19 2.40 -4.67 -23.47
N TRP A 20 3.13 -5.09 -24.52
CA TRP A 20 3.33 -4.30 -25.72
C TRP A 20 2.03 -4.04 -26.48
N GLU A 21 1.19 -5.06 -26.67
CA GLU A 21 -0.13 -4.92 -27.32
C GLU A 21 -1.01 -3.89 -26.59
N ILE A 22 -0.94 -3.85 -25.26
CA ILE A 22 -1.68 -2.88 -24.45
C ILE A 22 -1.14 -1.47 -24.68
N ILE A 23 0.19 -1.30 -24.77
CA ILE A 23 0.83 -0.01 -25.04
C ILE A 23 0.45 0.49 -26.43
N GLU A 24 0.48 -0.36 -27.45
CA GLU A 24 0.08 -0.01 -28.82
C GLU A 24 -1.37 0.47 -28.86
N ARG A 25 -2.29 -0.30 -28.30
CA ARG A 25 -3.72 0.08 -28.24
C ARG A 25 -3.93 1.41 -27.53
N ARG A 26 -3.21 1.68 -26.45
CA ARG A 26 -3.31 2.94 -25.71
C ARG A 26 -2.71 4.12 -26.47
N ALA A 27 -1.59 3.91 -27.15
CA ALA A 27 -0.97 4.93 -28.00
C ALA A 27 -1.88 5.30 -29.18
N GLU A 28 -2.50 4.30 -29.82
CA GLU A 28 -3.50 4.49 -30.88
C GLU A 28 -4.71 5.28 -30.39
N ALA A 29 -5.26 4.93 -29.22
CA ALA A 29 -6.38 5.64 -28.61
C ALA A 29 -6.04 7.11 -28.29
N CYS A 30 -4.77 7.42 -28.04
CA CYS A 30 -4.26 8.78 -27.84
C CYS A 30 -3.76 9.44 -29.14
N HIS A 31 -3.94 8.81 -30.30
CA HIS A 31 -3.48 9.28 -31.61
C HIS A 31 -2.00 9.69 -31.64
N THR A 32 -1.14 8.90 -30.99
CA THR A 32 0.30 9.16 -30.88
C THR A 32 1.10 7.89 -31.16
N ASP A 33 2.38 8.04 -31.49
CA ASP A 33 3.30 6.91 -31.51
C ASP A 33 3.56 6.38 -30.09
N THR A 34 3.95 5.10 -29.99
CA THR A 34 4.23 4.41 -28.73
C THR A 34 5.37 5.06 -27.94
N THR A 35 6.35 5.65 -28.63
CA THR A 35 7.52 6.26 -27.99
C THR A 35 7.14 7.55 -27.24
N LYS A 36 6.36 8.42 -27.89
CA LYS A 36 5.86 9.69 -27.35
C LYS A 36 4.82 9.41 -26.28
N TYR A 37 3.96 8.41 -26.48
CA TYR A 37 3.04 7.92 -25.44
C TYR A 37 3.81 7.51 -24.19
N LEU A 38 4.78 6.59 -24.31
CA LEU A 38 5.58 6.11 -23.17
C LEU A 38 6.33 7.25 -22.48
N ARG A 39 6.96 8.15 -23.24
CA ARG A 39 7.63 9.33 -22.66
C ARG A 39 6.66 10.20 -21.88
N GLN A 40 5.48 10.48 -22.44
CA GLN A 40 4.49 11.32 -21.79
C GLN A 40 3.92 10.64 -20.53
N VAL A 41 3.67 9.33 -20.57
CA VAL A 41 3.22 8.57 -19.41
C VAL A 41 4.27 8.57 -18.31
N ILE A 42 5.54 8.28 -18.64
CA ILE A 42 6.63 8.24 -17.66
C ILE A 42 6.87 9.62 -17.04
N LEU A 43 6.83 10.69 -17.84
CA LEU A 43 7.04 12.06 -17.35
C LEU A 43 5.87 12.60 -16.52
N ASN A 44 4.65 12.14 -16.79
CA ASN A 44 3.45 12.58 -16.05
C ASN A 44 3.06 11.62 -14.92
N ALA A 45 3.70 10.45 -14.82
CA ALA A 45 3.48 9.53 -13.72
C ALA A 45 3.81 10.25 -12.42
N LYS A 46 2.83 10.29 -11.50
CA LYS A 46 3.02 10.74 -10.13
C LYS A 46 3.06 9.50 -9.25
N PRO A 47 4.22 8.82 -9.14
CA PRO A 47 4.31 7.65 -8.30
C PRO A 47 3.96 8.06 -6.88
N THR A 48 2.90 7.47 -6.33
CA THR A 48 2.56 7.67 -4.93
C THR A 48 3.32 6.62 -4.15
N PHE A 49 4.34 7.05 -3.41
CA PHE A 49 5.02 6.18 -2.46
C PHE A 49 4.27 6.24 -1.14
N TYR A 50 3.75 5.10 -0.70
CA TYR A 50 3.18 4.94 0.62
C TYR A 50 4.25 4.37 1.54
N ASP A 51 4.74 5.17 2.49
CA ASP A 51 5.60 4.64 3.54
C ASP A 51 4.73 3.86 4.54
N MET A 52 4.80 2.54 4.45
CA MET A 52 4.03 1.65 5.31
C MET A 52 4.71 1.42 6.68
N LYS A 53 5.87 2.04 6.96
CA LYS A 53 6.53 1.91 8.27
C LYS A 53 5.61 2.35 9.42
N GLU A 54 4.81 3.39 9.19
CA GLU A 54 3.83 3.91 10.16
C GLU A 54 2.65 2.95 10.39
N ILE A 55 2.44 1.96 9.53
CA ILE A 55 1.36 0.96 9.64
C ILE A 55 1.83 -0.29 10.41
N ALA A 56 3.13 -0.52 10.56
CA ALA A 56 3.65 -1.69 11.26
C ALA A 56 3.18 -1.83 12.74
N PRO A 57 3.10 -0.76 13.55
CA PRO A 57 2.57 -0.84 14.91
C PRO A 57 1.10 -1.28 14.96
N LEU A 58 0.29 -0.79 14.01
CA LEU A 58 -1.12 -1.18 13.87
C LEU A 58 -1.26 -2.68 13.60
N LEU A 59 -0.49 -3.21 12.63
CA LEU A 59 -0.53 -4.64 12.29
C LEU A 59 -0.12 -5.52 13.48
N ASN A 60 0.86 -5.08 14.27
CA ASN A 60 1.25 -5.82 15.47
C ASN A 60 0.15 -5.80 16.54
N GLY A 61 -0.52 -4.66 16.75
CA GLY A 61 -1.68 -4.56 17.65
C GLY A 61 -2.83 -5.48 17.24
N MET A 62 -3.19 -5.50 15.94
CA MET A 62 -4.18 -6.41 15.39
C MET A 62 -3.81 -7.88 15.64
N ARG A 63 -2.53 -8.24 15.46
CA ARG A 63 -2.03 -9.59 15.69
C ARG A 63 -2.19 -10.02 17.16
N ILE A 64 -1.93 -9.12 18.10
CA ILE A 64 -2.09 -9.38 19.54
C ILE A 64 -3.55 -9.69 19.87
N ILE A 65 -4.48 -8.85 19.41
CA ILE A 65 -5.92 -9.06 19.62
C ILE A 65 -6.38 -10.37 18.99
N SER A 66 -5.95 -10.67 17.76
CA SER A 66 -6.30 -11.93 17.10
C SER A 66 -5.83 -13.15 17.89
N ASN A 67 -4.63 -13.09 18.49
CA ASN A 67 -4.13 -14.15 19.35
C ASN A 67 -4.93 -14.28 20.66
N ASN A 68 -5.37 -13.15 21.23
CA ASN A 68 -6.17 -13.16 22.46
C ASN A 68 -7.57 -13.72 22.20
N ILE A 69 -8.21 -13.38 21.08
CA ILE A 69 -9.46 -14.00 20.63
C ILE A 69 -9.29 -15.53 20.52
N ASN A 70 -8.21 -15.99 19.88
CA ASN A 70 -7.94 -17.42 19.74
C ASN A 70 -7.73 -18.12 21.10
N GLN A 71 -7.10 -17.44 22.06
CA GLN A 71 -6.95 -17.98 23.42
C GLN A 71 -8.30 -18.12 24.13
N ILE A 72 -9.17 -17.11 24.04
CA ILE A 72 -10.52 -17.16 24.62
C ILE A 72 -11.33 -18.29 23.97
N ALA A 73 -11.30 -18.40 22.64
CA ALA A 73 -12.00 -19.45 21.92
C ALA A 73 -11.51 -20.85 22.33
N LYS A 74 -10.20 -21.04 22.45
CA LYS A 74 -9.61 -22.30 22.89
C LYS A 74 -10.05 -22.65 24.32
N LYS A 75 -9.94 -21.70 25.25
CA LYS A 75 -10.34 -21.89 26.65
C LYS A 75 -11.84 -22.16 26.77
N ALA A 76 -12.68 -21.46 26.01
CA ALA A 76 -14.11 -21.67 25.96
C ALA A 76 -14.47 -23.07 25.46
N ASN A 77 -13.76 -23.58 24.44
CA ASN A 77 -13.94 -24.94 23.96
C ASN A 77 -13.47 -26.00 24.98
N GLU A 78 -12.43 -25.70 25.76
CA GLU A 78 -11.91 -26.59 26.80
C GLU A 78 -12.83 -26.65 28.03
N THR A 79 -13.38 -25.50 28.46
CA THR A 79 -14.18 -25.39 29.69
C THR A 79 -15.70 -25.40 29.45
N ASN A 80 -16.14 -25.37 28.19
CA ASN A 80 -17.52 -25.06 27.77
C ASN A 80 -18.09 -23.79 28.42
N ASN A 81 -17.22 -22.82 28.75
CA ASN A 81 -17.62 -21.61 29.45
C ASN A 81 -16.82 -20.40 29.00
N ILE A 82 -17.47 -19.23 28.93
CA ILE A 82 -16.86 -17.95 28.57
C ILE A 82 -16.94 -17.04 29.79
N TYR A 83 -15.80 -16.53 30.23
CA TYR A 83 -15.73 -15.62 31.37
C TYR A 83 -15.97 -14.17 30.93
N ALA A 84 -16.85 -13.45 31.63
CA ALA A 84 -17.11 -12.04 31.35
C ALA A 84 -15.84 -11.18 31.39
N ALA A 85 -14.94 -11.45 32.35
CA ALA A 85 -13.66 -10.75 32.46
C ALA A 85 -12.74 -10.93 31.23
N ASP A 86 -12.79 -12.11 30.58
CA ASP A 86 -12.02 -12.36 29.36
C ASP A 86 -12.58 -11.51 28.19
N ILE A 87 -13.90 -11.30 28.15
CA ILE A 87 -14.59 -10.45 27.16
C ILE A 87 -14.35 -8.96 27.42
N GLU A 88 -14.45 -8.50 28.67
CA GLU A 88 -14.17 -7.11 29.04
C GLU A 88 -12.74 -6.71 28.65
N LYS A 89 -11.76 -7.56 28.98
CA LYS A 89 -10.37 -7.34 28.59
C LYS A 89 -10.21 -7.25 27.06
N LEU A 90 -10.92 -8.08 26.31
CA LEU A 90 -10.86 -8.04 24.85
C LEU A 90 -11.48 -6.76 24.27
N GLN A 91 -12.55 -6.24 24.90
CA GLN A 91 -13.16 -4.97 24.54
C GLN A 91 -12.18 -3.81 24.78
N GLU A 92 -11.51 -3.76 25.93
CA GLU A 92 -10.49 -2.75 26.25
C GLU A 92 -9.31 -2.77 25.25
N GLU A 93 -8.81 -3.97 24.91
CA GLU A 93 -7.74 -4.12 23.93
C GLU A 93 -8.16 -3.63 22.53
N CYS A 94 -9.38 -3.94 22.11
CA CYS A 94 -9.96 -3.44 20.85
C CYS A 94 -10.13 -1.93 20.83
N GLU A 95 -10.62 -1.31 21.91
CA GLU A 95 -10.75 0.14 22.02
C GLU A 95 -9.38 0.85 21.93
N SER A 96 -8.38 0.29 22.61
CA SER A 96 -6.99 0.78 22.54
C SER A 96 -6.44 0.71 21.11
N LEU A 97 -6.69 -0.39 20.39
CA LEU A 97 -6.30 -0.53 18.98
C LEU A 97 -7.00 0.52 18.10
N PHE A 98 -8.30 0.75 18.30
CA PHE A 98 -9.05 1.77 17.56
C PHE A 98 -8.50 3.17 17.78
N LEU A 99 -8.05 3.48 19.00
CA LEU A 99 -7.45 4.77 19.31
C LEU A 99 -6.11 4.96 18.57
N ILE A 100 -5.27 3.92 18.58
CA ILE A 100 -3.99 3.90 17.84
C ILE A 100 -4.24 4.03 16.33
N LEU A 101 -5.20 3.28 15.79
CA LEU A 101 -5.61 3.34 14.38
C LEU A 101 -5.99 4.77 13.98
N ASN A 102 -6.90 5.40 14.73
CA ASN A 102 -7.35 6.77 14.43
C ASN A 102 -6.20 7.77 14.47
N GLN A 103 -5.27 7.62 15.42
CA GLN A 103 -4.11 8.48 15.53
C GLN A 103 -3.12 8.27 14.37
N SER A 104 -2.87 7.03 13.97
CA SER A 104 -1.98 6.68 12.86
C SER A 104 -2.54 7.08 11.49
N LEU A 105 -3.84 6.87 11.26
CA LEU A 105 -4.51 7.27 10.00
C LEU A 105 -4.47 8.79 9.79
N SER A 106 -4.50 9.56 10.88
CA SER A 106 -4.37 11.03 10.84
C SER A 106 -2.98 11.50 10.40
N ILE A 107 -1.96 10.65 10.56
CA ILE A 107 -0.55 10.95 10.30
C ILE A 107 -0.11 10.49 8.90
N LEU A 108 -0.85 9.59 8.26
CA LEU A 108 -0.56 9.10 6.90
C LEU A 108 -0.63 10.25 5.88
N ARG A 109 0.49 10.97 5.76
CA ARG A 109 0.70 11.98 4.72
C ARG A 109 1.03 11.24 3.44
N SER A 110 0.14 11.32 2.47
CA SER A 110 0.49 10.99 1.08
C SER A 110 1.58 11.96 0.63
N THR A 111 2.81 11.47 0.51
CA THR A 111 3.89 12.27 -0.07
C THR A 111 3.83 12.07 -1.58
N LYS A 112 3.45 13.13 -2.30
CA LYS A 112 3.58 13.17 -3.75
C LYS A 112 5.07 13.29 -4.07
N VAL A 113 5.63 12.27 -4.72
CA VAL A 113 6.99 12.30 -5.26
C VAL A 113 7.00 13.11 -6.55
#